data_AF-A0A1G9UU53-F1
#
_entry.id   AF-A0A1G9UU53-F1
#
_cell.length_a   1.000
_cell.length_b   1.000
_cell.length_c   1.000
_cell.angle_alpha   90.00
_cell.angle_beta   90.00
_cell.angle_gamma   90.00
#
_symmetry.space_group_name_H-M   'P 1'
#
loop_
_entity.id
_entity.type
_entity.pdbx_description
1 polymer ?
#
loop_
_entity_poly.entity_id
_entity_poly.type
_entity_poly.pdbx_seq_one_letter_code
_entity_poly.pdbx_strand_id
1 'polypeptide(L)'
;MFNYLTRFRLAVSQNPLEWVARIGVFGTFLGHGTVALGVNAKWIPLLTSVGFTAEQAIFLMPFIGIMDIIVALVVLLVYRVRLVLVWAVIWAFLAALSRPVSGEPFVEFIERSANWCLPLVLLMLKRNQKNIPRTEPLVREE
;
A
#
# COMPACT_ATOMS: atom_id res chain seq x y z
N MET A 1 14.80 21.41 34.18
CA MET A 1 15.06 21.42 32.72
C MET A 1 15.31 20.00 32.22
N PHE A 2 14.30 19.11 32.33
CA PHE A 2 14.49 17.67 32.03
C PHE A 2 13.15 17.01 31.63
N ASN A 3 12.40 17.62 30.70
CA ASN A 3 11.08 17.09 30.30
C ASN A 3 10.70 17.37 28.83
N TYR A 4 11.68 17.38 27.92
CA TYR A 4 11.41 17.53 26.47
C TYR A 4 11.60 16.23 25.65
N LEU A 5 12.13 15.16 26.25
CA LEU A 5 12.58 13.97 25.50
C LEU A 5 11.61 12.78 25.49
N THR A 6 10.30 13.00 25.62
CA THR A 6 9.38 11.86 25.76
C THR A 6 8.13 11.92 24.91
N ARG A 7 8.21 12.24 23.61
CA ARG A 7 7.05 12.08 22.71
C ARG A 7 7.37 11.61 21.29
N PHE A 8 8.31 10.69 21.12
CA PHE A 8 8.31 9.78 19.95
C PHE A 8 7.92 8.37 20.39
N ARG A 9 6.78 8.23 21.06
CA ARG A 9 6.12 6.92 21.12
C ARG A 9 5.54 6.70 19.73
N LEU A 10 6.25 5.94 18.89
CA LEU A 10 5.60 5.24 17.79
C LEU A 10 4.48 4.45 18.45
N ALA A 11 3.25 4.98 18.42
CA ALA A 11 2.09 4.28 18.89
C ALA A 11 1.87 3.14 17.89
N VAL A 12 2.56 2.03 18.15
CA VAL A 12 2.38 0.78 17.46
C VAL A 12 0.95 0.36 17.73
N SER A 13 0.16 0.30 16.66
CA SER A 13 -1.19 -0.21 16.73
C SER A 13 -1.16 -1.62 17.36
N GLN A 14 -1.97 -1.83 18.38
CA GLN A 14 -2.18 -3.15 18.98
C GLN A 14 -3.31 -3.91 18.27
N ASN A 15 -3.86 -3.37 17.17
CA ASN A 15 -4.95 -4.01 16.45
C ASN A 15 -4.38 -5.14 15.57
N PRO A 16 -4.71 -6.41 15.85
CA PRO A 16 -4.21 -7.55 15.08
C PRO A 16 -4.65 -7.50 13.60
N LEU A 17 -5.86 -7.00 13.31
CA LEU A 17 -6.35 -6.85 11.93
C LEU A 17 -5.54 -5.84 11.14
N GLU A 18 -5.08 -4.77 11.80
CA GLU A 18 -4.21 -3.78 11.17
C GLU A 18 -2.87 -4.43 10.78
N TRP A 19 -2.25 -5.21 11.68
CA TRP A 19 -1.00 -5.91 11.38
C TRP A 19 -1.12 -6.93 10.26
N VAL A 20 -2.20 -7.72 10.25
CA VAL A 20 -2.48 -8.67 9.16
C VAL A 20 -2.59 -7.91 7.83
N ALA A 21 -3.34 -6.81 7.79
CA ALA A 21 -3.46 -6.01 6.58
C ALA A 21 -2.12 -5.37 6.16
N ARG A 22 -1.29 -4.90 7.11
CA ARG A 22 0.05 -4.35 6.81
C ARG A 22 0.98 -5.39 6.20
N ILE A 23 0.99 -6.61 6.73
CA ILE A 23 1.78 -7.72 6.18
C ILE A 23 1.29 -8.07 4.78
N GLY A 24 -0.02 -8.09 4.55
CA GLY A 24 -0.60 -8.33 3.24
C GLY A 24 -0.22 -7.25 2.21
N VAL A 25 -0.32 -5.97 2.56
CA VAL A 25 0.13 -4.87 1.70
C VAL A 25 1.63 -4.96 1.44
N PHE A 26 2.43 -5.20 2.48
CA PHE A 26 3.88 -5.34 2.35
C PHE A 26 4.24 -6.47 1.38
N GLY A 27 3.69 -7.68 1.56
CA GLY A 27 3.97 -8.81 0.68
C GLY A 27 3.52 -8.56 -0.76
N THR A 28 2.36 -7.93 -0.95
CA THR A 28 1.85 -7.59 -2.28
C THR A 28 2.80 -6.64 -3.00
N PHE A 29 3.11 -5.49 -2.40
CA PHE A 29 3.94 -4.46 -3.02
C PHE A 29 5.40 -4.88 -3.14
N LEU A 30 5.96 -5.59 -2.15
CA LEU A 30 7.31 -6.13 -2.26
C LEU A 30 7.41 -7.15 -3.40
N GLY A 31 6.46 -8.07 -3.50
CA GLY A 31 6.44 -9.09 -4.56
C GLY A 31 6.26 -8.49 -5.96
N HIS A 32 5.37 -7.52 -6.13
CA HIS A 32 5.23 -6.81 -7.40
C HIS A 32 6.48 -5.98 -7.71
N GLY A 33 7.04 -5.31 -6.71
CA GLY A 33 8.23 -4.50 -6.85
C GLY A 33 9.46 -5.29 -7.29
N THR A 34 9.68 -6.48 -6.72
CA THR A 34 10.79 -7.36 -7.13
C THR A 34 10.60 -7.90 -8.54
N VAL A 35 9.37 -8.26 -8.93
CA VAL A 35 9.06 -8.71 -10.30
C VAL A 35 9.27 -7.58 -11.31
N ALA A 36 8.91 -6.34 -10.95
CA ALA A 36 9.11 -5.16 -11.80
C ALA A 36 10.59 -4.81 -11.99
N LEU A 37 11.39 -4.91 -10.92
CA LEU A 37 12.86 -4.74 -10.98
C LEU A 37 13.51 -5.74 -11.93
N GLY A 38 12.99 -6.97 -11.98
CA GLY A 38 13.42 -8.00 -12.91
C GLY A 38 12.94 -7.81 -14.36
N VAL A 39 12.24 -6.71 -14.67
CA VAL A 39 11.70 -6.39 -16.00
C VAL A 39 10.89 -7.55 -16.58
N ASN A 40 9.78 -7.90 -15.93
CA ASN A 40 8.92 -8.98 -16.39
C ASN A 40 8.29 -8.67 -17.76
N ALA A 41 8.65 -9.46 -18.78
CA ALA A 41 8.13 -9.30 -20.14
C ALA A 41 6.60 -9.35 -20.23
N LYS A 42 5.92 -10.07 -19.32
CA LYS A 42 4.44 -10.11 -19.28
C LYS A 42 3.80 -8.77 -18.94
N TRP A 43 4.55 -7.82 -18.39
CA TRP A 43 4.03 -6.51 -18.00
C TRP A 43 4.23 -5.46 -19.08
N ILE A 44 5.04 -5.75 -20.12
CA ILE A 44 5.20 -4.85 -21.26
C ILE A 44 3.83 -4.58 -21.92
N PRO A 45 2.99 -5.59 -22.25
CA PRO A 45 1.66 -5.34 -22.81
C PRO A 45 0.77 -4.44 -21.94
N LEU A 46 0.90 -4.54 -20.61
CA LEU A 46 0.12 -3.73 -19.65
C LEU A 46 0.47 -2.24 -19.72
N LEU A 47 1.76 -1.93 -19.91
CA LEU A 47 2.23 -0.55 -20.06
C LEU A 47 1.95 -0.04 -21.48
N THR A 48 2.11 -0.88 -22.50
CA THR A 48 1.83 -0.46 -23.88
C THR A 48 0.34 -0.23 -24.13
N SER A 49 -0.55 -0.95 -23.44
CA SER A 49 -2.00 -0.74 -23.55
C SER A 49 -2.48 0.61 -23.02
N VAL A 50 -1.64 1.30 -22.23
CA VAL A 50 -1.92 2.65 -21.71
C VAL A 50 -1.11 3.75 -22.41
N GLY A 51 -0.47 3.44 -23.53
CA GLY A 51 0.14 4.42 -24.44
C GLY A 51 1.67 4.53 -24.40
N PHE A 52 2.37 3.70 -23.62
CA PHE A 52 3.83 3.65 -23.66
C PHE A 52 4.34 2.81 -24.85
N THR A 53 5.53 3.10 -25.34
CA THR A 53 6.25 2.17 -26.23
C THR A 53 6.84 1.00 -25.44
N ALA A 54 7.21 -0.09 -26.11
CA ALA A 54 7.85 -1.23 -25.45
C ALA A 54 9.19 -0.83 -24.77
N GLU A 55 9.96 0.03 -25.43
CA GLU A 55 11.22 0.58 -24.90
C GLU A 55 10.98 1.41 -23.64
N GLN A 56 9.96 2.27 -23.65
CA GLN A 56 9.55 3.04 -22.47
C GLN A 56 9.06 2.12 -21.35
N ALA A 57 8.31 1.07 -21.67
CA ALA A 57 7.82 0.11 -20.69
C ALA A 57 8.98 -0.61 -19.98
N ILE A 58 9.96 -1.09 -20.75
CA ILE A 58 11.18 -1.72 -20.22
C ILE A 58 11.97 -0.74 -19.35
N PHE A 59 12.11 0.51 -19.81
CA PHE A 59 12.83 1.55 -19.08
C PHE A 59 12.14 1.96 -17.76
N LEU A 60 10.81 2.06 -17.75
CA LEU A 60 10.04 2.51 -16.59
C LEU A 60 9.84 1.42 -15.53
N MET A 61 9.85 0.14 -15.92
CA MET A 61 9.51 -0.96 -15.02
C MET A 61 10.38 -1.03 -13.75
N PRO A 62 11.71 -0.84 -13.81
CA PRO A 62 12.53 -0.79 -12.60
C PRO A 62 12.14 0.36 -11.66
N PHE A 63 11.77 1.53 -12.18
CA PHE A 63 11.33 2.67 -11.36
C PHE A 63 9.99 2.38 -10.67
N ILE A 64 9.07 1.73 -11.38
CA ILE A 64 7.83 1.22 -10.79
C ILE A 64 8.16 0.24 -9.66
N GLY A 65 9.13 -0.66 -9.88
CA GLY A 65 9.57 -1.62 -8.87
C GLY A 65 10.13 -0.97 -7.61
N ILE A 66 10.99 0.05 -7.77
CA ILE A 66 11.52 0.83 -6.65
C ILE A 66 10.38 1.51 -5.89
N MET A 67 9.42 2.12 -6.59
CA MET A 67 8.27 2.77 -5.98
C MET A 67 7.44 1.78 -5.15
N ASP A 68 7.17 0.58 -5.69
CA ASP A 68 6.41 -0.44 -4.98
C ASP A 68 7.13 -0.90 -3.71
N ILE A 69 8.45 -1.08 -3.76
CA ILE A 69 9.26 -1.42 -2.57
C ILE A 69 9.21 -0.30 -1.52
N ILE A 70 9.29 0.96 -1.94
CA ILE A 70 9.14 2.10 -1.03
C ILE A 70 7.76 2.08 -0.36
N VAL A 71 6.68 1.85 -1.12
CA VAL A 71 5.33 1.73 -0.57
C VAL A 71 5.25 0.58 0.44
N ALA A 72 5.80 -0.60 0.11
CA ALA A 72 5.82 -1.75 0.99
C ALA A 72 6.48 -1.41 2.34
N LEU A 73 7.69 -0.84 2.31
CA LEU A 73 8.45 -0.48 3.50
C LEU A 73 7.75 0.63 4.30
N VAL A 74 7.23 1.66 3.64
CA VAL A 74 6.53 2.76 4.32
C VAL A 74 5.25 2.26 4.98
N VAL A 75 4.47 1.38 4.35
CA VAL A 75 3.25 0.84 4.97
C VAL A 75 3.59 -0.04 6.17
N LEU A 76 4.63 -0.87 6.07
CA LEU A 76 5.08 -1.75 7.15
C LEU A 76 5.69 -0.99 8.34
N LEU A 77 6.50 0.03 8.09
CA LEU A 77 7.22 0.78 9.13
C LEU A 77 6.43 1.99 9.64
N VAL A 78 5.74 2.69 8.73
CA VAL A 78 5.12 4.01 8.97
C VAL A 78 3.68 4.05 8.47
N TYR A 79 2.76 3.30 9.10
CA TYR A 79 1.32 3.27 8.72
C TYR A 79 0.61 4.64 8.78
N ARG A 80 1.25 5.62 9.42
CA ARG A 80 0.63 6.93 9.65
C ARG A 80 0.62 7.83 8.41
N VAL A 81 1.15 7.41 7.26
CA VAL A 81 1.10 8.20 6.02
C VAL A 81 -0.18 7.92 5.23
N ARG A 82 -1.24 8.74 5.41
CA ARG A 82 -2.52 8.57 4.69
C ARG A 82 -2.35 8.62 3.17
N LEU A 83 -1.50 9.52 2.71
CA LEU A 83 -1.27 9.76 1.28
C LEU A 83 -0.73 8.50 0.59
N VAL A 84 0.18 7.78 1.24
CA VAL A 84 0.75 6.52 0.72
C VAL A 84 -0.29 5.42 0.64
N LEU A 85 -1.22 5.33 1.60
CA LEU A 85 -2.31 4.35 1.54
C LEU A 85 -3.29 4.66 0.40
N VAL A 86 -3.65 5.94 0.22
CA VAL A 86 -4.51 6.36 -0.91
C VAL A 86 -3.82 6.05 -2.24
N TRP A 87 -2.53 6.38 -2.35
CA TRP A 87 -1.72 6.02 -3.51
C TRP A 87 -1.72 4.50 -3.75
N ALA A 88 -1.46 3.71 -2.72
CA ALA A 88 -1.43 2.25 -2.82
C ALA A 88 -2.75 1.66 -3.32
N VAL A 89 -3.90 2.18 -2.85
CA VAL A 89 -5.22 1.76 -3.35
C VAL A 89 -5.36 2.07 -4.84
N ILE A 90 -5.11 3.32 -5.24
CA ILE A 90 -5.29 3.76 -6.62
C ILE A 90 -4.33 3.01 -7.54
N TRP A 91 -3.06 2.93 -7.17
CA TRP A 91 -2.02 2.28 -7.96
C TRP A 91 -2.29 0.79 -8.16
N ALA A 92 -2.57 0.04 -7.08
CA ALA A 92 -2.86 -1.38 -7.18
C ALA A 92 -4.16 -1.66 -7.96
N PHE A 93 -5.16 -0.77 -7.84
CA PHE A 93 -6.38 -0.85 -8.61
C PHE A 93 -6.11 -0.66 -10.11
N LEU A 94 -5.37 0.40 -10.48
CA LEU A 94 -5.03 0.67 -11.88
C LEU A 94 -4.13 -0.42 -12.48
N ALA A 95 -3.17 -0.94 -11.71
CA ALA A 95 -2.30 -2.04 -12.14
C ALA A 95 -3.07 -3.36 -12.30
N ALA A 96 -4.11 -3.60 -11.51
CA ALA A 96 -5.00 -4.73 -11.73
C ALA A 96 -5.91 -4.49 -12.95
N LEU A 97 -6.43 -3.27 -13.12
CA LEU A 97 -7.34 -2.91 -14.20
C LEU A 97 -6.65 -2.87 -15.57
N SER A 98 -5.33 -2.62 -15.62
CA SER A 98 -4.57 -2.67 -16.87
C SER A 98 -4.58 -4.06 -17.53
N ARG A 99 -4.85 -5.12 -16.76
CA ARG A 99 -4.93 -6.51 -17.24
C ARG A 99 -6.05 -6.72 -18.27
N PRO A 100 -7.34 -6.47 -17.95
CA PRO A 100 -8.38 -6.53 -18.97
C PRO A 100 -8.19 -5.49 -20.07
N VAL A 101 -7.61 -4.32 -19.77
CA VAL A 101 -7.33 -3.29 -20.78
C VAL A 101 -6.27 -3.76 -21.79
N SER A 102 -5.31 -4.58 -21.39
CA SER A 102 -4.31 -5.17 -22.29
C SER A 102 -4.79 -6.43 -23.01
N GLY A 103 -6.06 -6.82 -22.84
CA GLY A 103 -6.65 -8.00 -23.45
C GLY A 103 -6.55 -9.29 -22.62
N GLU A 104 -6.08 -9.24 -21.36
CA GLU A 104 -6.17 -10.39 -20.46
C GLU A 104 -7.63 -10.61 -19.99
N PRO A 105 -8.02 -11.82 -19.56
CA PRO A 105 -9.38 -12.07 -19.08
C PRO A 105 -9.75 -11.20 -17.86
N PHE A 106 -11.01 -10.74 -17.77
CA PHE A 106 -11.47 -9.90 -16.64
C PHE A 106 -11.29 -10.55 -15.26
N VAL A 107 -11.23 -11.89 -15.19
CA VAL A 107 -10.95 -12.60 -13.93
C VAL A 107 -9.59 -12.23 -13.33
N GLU A 108 -8.60 -11.84 -14.14
CA GLU A 108 -7.28 -11.38 -13.67
C GLU A 108 -7.36 -10.09 -12.83
N PHE A 109 -8.38 -9.26 -13.07
CA PHE A 109 -8.67 -8.10 -12.23
C PHE A 109 -9.33 -8.52 -10.91
N ILE A 110 -10.28 -9.47 -10.97
CA ILE A 110 -11.00 -9.98 -9.79
C ILE A 110 -10.05 -10.71 -8.84
N GLU A 111 -9.18 -11.57 -9.38
CA GLU A 111 -8.18 -12.34 -8.61
C GLU A 111 -7.24 -11.40 -7.84
N ARG A 112 -6.92 -10.24 -8.41
CA ARG A 112 -6.07 -9.22 -7.80
C ARG A 112 -6.82 -8.25 -6.88
N SER A 113 -8.09 -8.49 -6.57
CA SER A 113 -8.88 -7.60 -5.70
C SER A 113 -8.25 -7.39 -4.32
N ALA A 114 -7.59 -8.42 -3.78
CA ALA A 114 -6.84 -8.32 -2.53
C ALA A 114 -5.76 -7.22 -2.56
N ASN A 115 -5.14 -6.97 -3.73
CA ASN A 115 -4.03 -6.01 -3.86
C ASN A 115 -4.44 -4.58 -3.50
N TRP A 116 -5.65 -4.16 -3.90
CA TRP A 116 -6.16 -2.81 -3.62
C TRP A 116 -7.14 -2.77 -2.44
N CYS A 117 -7.78 -3.89 -2.07
CA CYS A 117 -8.61 -3.98 -0.87
C CYS A 117 -7.81 -3.88 0.43
N LEU A 118 -6.64 -4.50 0.53
CA LEU A 118 -5.81 -4.46 1.75
C LEU A 118 -5.37 -3.04 2.16
N PRO A 119 -4.82 -2.19 1.27
CA PRO A 119 -4.51 -0.82 1.64
C PRO A 119 -5.77 0.02 1.91
N LEU A 120 -6.91 -0.32 1.30
CA LEU A 120 -8.20 0.31 1.58
C LEU A 120 -8.70 0.00 3.00
N VAL A 121 -8.57 -1.26 3.45
CA VAL A 121 -8.87 -1.67 4.83
C VAL A 121 -8.04 -0.85 5.82
N LEU A 122 -6.72 -0.71 5.58
CA LEU A 122 -5.85 0.14 6.43
C LEU A 122 -6.29 1.60 6.45
N LEU A 123 -6.72 2.14 5.31
CA LEU A 123 -7.22 3.52 5.21
C LEU A 123 -8.52 3.70 6.02
N MET A 124 -9.43 2.72 5.98
CA MET A 124 -10.71 2.74 6.71
C MET A 124 -10.52 2.61 8.22
N LEU A 125 -9.66 1.68 8.69
CA LEU A 125 -9.35 1.51 10.11
C LEU A 125 -8.82 2.80 10.74
N LYS A 126 -8.04 3.57 9.98
CA LYS A 126 -7.50 4.87 10.42
C LYS A 126 -8.53 5.99 10.46
N ARG A 127 -9.62 5.92 9.69
CA ARG A 127 -10.73 6.88 9.80
C ARG A 127 -11.45 6.70 11.13
N ASN A 128 -11.65 5.45 11.55
CA ASN A 128 -12.40 5.12 12.76
C ASN A 128 -11.66 5.46 14.06
N GLN A 129 -10.33 5.33 14.11
CA GLN A 129 -9.53 5.71 15.29
C GLN A 129 -9.61 7.21 15.65
N LYS A 130 -9.94 8.09 14.70
CA LYS A 130 -10.16 9.52 14.99
C LYS A 130 -11.47 9.82 15.73
N ASN A 131 -12.43 8.89 15.66
CA ASN A 131 -13.79 9.09 16.17
C ASN A 131 -14.04 8.42 17.52
N ILE A 132 -13.07 7.70 18.08
CA ILE A 132 -13.16 7.18 19.44
C ILE A 132 -12.85 8.37 20.36
N PRO A 133 -13.80 8.81 21.22
CA PRO A 133 -13.51 9.83 22.23
C PRO A 133 -12.28 9.36 23.00
N ARG A 134 -11.24 10.20 23.12
CA ARG A 134 -10.19 9.91 24.10
C ARG A 134 -10.90 9.91 25.43
N THR A 135 -11.19 8.74 25.98
CA THR A 135 -11.65 8.63 27.36
C THR A 135 -10.66 9.41 28.18
N GLU A 136 -11.12 10.50 28.79
CA GLU A 136 -10.33 11.27 29.73
C GLU A 136 -9.70 10.29 30.72
N PRO A 137 -8.43 10.49 31.10
CA PRO A 137 -7.83 9.65 32.11
C PRO A 137 -8.77 9.69 33.31
N LEU A 138 -9.25 8.51 33.74
CA LEU A 138 -10.01 8.37 34.97
C LEU A 138 -9.21 9.11 36.03
N VAL A 139 -9.72 10.28 36.42
CA VAL A 139 -9.31 10.94 37.64
C VAL A 139 -9.60 9.88 38.69
N ARG A 140 -8.54 9.28 39.24
CA ARG A 140 -8.69 8.49 40.45
C ARG A 140 -9.11 9.53 41.49
N GLU A 141 -10.39 9.59 41.77
CA GLU A 141 -10.83 10.16 43.03
C GLU A 141 -10.26 9.24 44.11
N GLU A 142 -9.29 9.81 44.82
CA GLU A 142 -8.74 9.45 46.13
C GLU A 142 -7.80 8.23 46.23
#